data_AF-A0A959US91-F1
#
_entry.id   AF-A0A959US91-F1
#
_cell.length_a   1.000
_cell.length_b   1.000
_cell.length_c   1.000
_cell.angle_alpha   90.00
_cell.angle_beta   90.00
_cell.angle_gamma   90.00
#
_symmetry.space_group_name_H-M   'P 1'
#
loop_
_entity.id
_entity.type
_entity.pdbx_description
1 polymer ?
#
loop_
_entity_poly.entity_id
_entity_poly.type
_entity_poly.pdbx_seq_one_letter_code
_entity_poly.pdbx_strand_id
1 'polypeptide(L)' 'DEVRPGILSSTFHFPEIMLNVITSDVHDSEALCPEYKVVSCRIRKARKGHLRKAGEVVEKEM' A
#
# COMPACT_ATOMS: atom_id res chain seq x y z
N ASP A 1 15.31 7.49 14.04
CA ASP A 1 14.81 7.55 12.65
C ASP A 1 15.28 6.34 11.86
N GLU A 2 14.43 5.33 11.77
CA GLU A 2 14.80 3.99 11.27
C GLU A 2 14.61 3.81 9.75
N VAL A 3 13.99 4.79 9.07
CA VAL A 3 13.66 4.69 7.64
C VAL A 3 14.27 5.86 6.87
N ARG A 4 14.97 5.55 5.77
CA ARG A 4 15.63 6.56 4.92
C ARG A 4 14.60 7.43 4.18
N PRO A 5 14.92 8.69 3.83
CA PRO A 5 14.07 9.53 2.99
C PRO A 5 13.66 8.81 1.69
N GLY A 6 12.38 8.89 1.34
CA GLY A 6 11.82 8.22 0.16
C GLY A 6 11.46 6.74 0.37
N ILE A 7 11.72 6.16 1.55
CA ILE A 7 11.32 4.80 1.90
C ILE A 7 10.16 4.87 2.91
N LEU A 8 9.21 3.95 2.78
CA LEU A 8 8.11 3.78 3.72
C LEU A 8 8.18 2.39 4.34
N SER A 9 7.89 2.31 5.63
CA SER A 9 7.60 1.06 6.32
C SER A 9 6.11 1.03 6.66
N SER A 10 5.44 -0.08 6.36
CA SER A 10 4.02 -0.25 6.65
C SER A 10 3.70 -1.70 7.03
N THR A 11 2.50 -1.93 7.55
CA THR A 11 2.04 -3.25 7.98
C THR A 11 0.63 -3.56 7.50
N PHE A 12 0.37 -4.84 7.25
CA PHE A 12 -0.90 -5.37 6.76
C PHE A 12 -1.71 -6.10 7.86
N HIS A 13 -1.35 -5.94 9.14
CA HIS A 13 -2.08 -6.56 10.25
C HIS A 13 -3.56 -6.11 10.37
N PHE A 14 -3.94 -5.01 9.71
CA PHE A 14 -5.26 -4.39 9.78
C PHE A 14 -6.05 -4.67 8.48
N PRO A 15 -6.91 -5.71 8.45
CA PRO A 15 -7.64 -6.09 7.25
C PRO A 15 -8.57 -4.98 6.73
N GLU A 16 -9.06 -4.10 7.59
CA GLU A 16 -9.92 -2.97 7.25
C GLU A 16 -9.24 -1.93 6.34
N ILE A 17 -7.90 -1.88 6.33
CA ILE A 17 -7.10 -0.95 5.51
C ILE A 17 -6.85 -1.52 4.11
N MET A 18 -6.87 -2.84 3.94
CA MET A 18 -6.56 -3.55 2.69
C MET A 18 -5.27 -3.07 2.01
N LEU A 19 -4.18 -2.99 2.78
CA LEU A 19 -2.92 -2.43 2.29
C LEU A 19 -2.41 -3.11 1.00
N ASN A 20 -2.58 -4.42 0.86
CA ASN A 20 -2.09 -5.14 -0.30
C ASN A 20 -2.79 -4.75 -1.63
N VAL A 21 -3.83 -3.92 -1.61
CA VAL A 21 -4.41 -3.38 -2.86
C VAL A 21 -3.44 -2.45 -3.60
N ILE A 22 -2.47 -1.83 -2.90
CA ILE A 22 -1.49 -0.96 -3.56
C ILE A 22 -0.34 -1.73 -4.24
N THR A 23 -0.20 -3.04 -3.99
CA THR A 23 0.85 -3.84 -4.62
C THR A 23 0.45 -4.20 -6.05
N SER A 24 1.45 -4.38 -6.92
CA SER A 24 1.21 -4.78 -8.31
C SER A 24 1.03 -6.31 -8.44
N ASP A 25 0.73 -6.77 -9.65
CA ASP A 25 0.71 -8.17 -10.04
C ASP A 25 2.10 -8.74 -10.39
N VAL A 26 3.15 -7.93 -10.26
CA VAL A 26 4.54 -8.36 -10.49
C VAL A 26 4.95 -9.42 -9.47
N HIS A 27 5.59 -10.47 -9.97
CA HIS A 27 6.05 -11.61 -9.21
C HIS A 27 7.35 -12.17 -9.79
N ASP A 28 8.07 -12.93 -8.96
CA ASP A 28 9.25 -13.70 -9.36
C ASP A 28 8.90 -14.73 -10.45
N SER A 29 9.78 -14.89 -11.44
CA SER A 29 9.52 -15.73 -12.62
C SER A 29 9.55 -17.24 -12.33
N GLU A 30 10.20 -17.67 -11.26
CA GLU A 30 10.36 -19.09 -10.93
C GLU A 30 9.40 -19.53 -9.83
N ALA A 31 9.41 -18.80 -8.71
CA ALA A 31 8.64 -19.13 -7.52
C ALA A 31 7.24 -18.47 -7.49
N LEU A 32 6.93 -17.60 -8.45
CA LEU A 32 5.68 -16.82 -8.51
C LEU A 32 5.42 -16.01 -7.23
N CYS A 33 6.49 -15.66 -6.50
CA CYS A 33 6.39 -14.89 -5.26
C CYS A 33 6.10 -13.42 -5.59
N PRO A 34 5.02 -12.83 -5.06
CA PRO A 34 4.64 -11.44 -5.36
C PRO A 34 5.60 -10.40 -4.74
N GLU A 35 5.73 -9.26 -5.42
CA GLU A 35 6.58 -8.16 -4.98
C GLU A 35 5.88 -7.27 -3.92
N TYR A 36 5.99 -7.65 -2.64
CA TYR A 36 5.40 -6.87 -1.53
C TYR A 36 6.28 -5.75 -1.00
N LYS A 37 7.59 -5.81 -1.20
CA LYS A 37 8.56 -4.89 -0.56
C LYS A 37 8.94 -3.70 -1.44
N VAL A 38 8.57 -3.72 -2.72
CA VAL A 38 8.87 -2.68 -3.69
C VAL A 38 7.57 -2.29 -4.37
N VAL A 39 7.12 -1.05 -4.12
CA VAL A 39 5.87 -0.52 -4.67
C VAL A 39 6.07 0.96 -4.97
N SER A 40 5.83 1.37 -6.22
CA SER A 40 5.79 2.79 -6.57
C SER A 40 4.45 3.39 -6.13
N CYS A 41 4.48 4.41 -5.26
CA CYS A 41 3.27 5.04 -4.75
C CYS A 41 3.40 6.56 -4.64
N ARG A 42 2.26 7.26 -4.67
CA ARG A 42 2.17 8.71 -4.46
C ARG A 42 1.52 9.00 -3.11
N ILE A 43 2.24 9.68 -2.23
CA ILE A 43 1.74 10.05 -0.90
C ILE A 43 1.07 11.42 -0.98
N ARG A 44 -0.08 11.56 -0.30
CA ARG A 44 -0.75 12.84 -0.08
C ARG A 44 -1.39 12.88 1.29
N LYS A 45 -1.64 14.08 1.83
CA LYS A 45 -2.38 14.25 3.08
C LYS A 45 -3.80 13.72 2.93
N ALA A 46 -4.17 12.73 3.76
CA ALA A 46 -5.53 12.22 3.82
C ALA A 46 -6.47 13.25 4.48
N ARG A 47 -7.69 13.38 3.96
CA ARG A 47 -8.76 14.15 4.61
C ARG A 47 -9.69 13.16 5.33
N LYS A 48 -9.99 13.41 6.60
CA LYS A 48 -10.97 12.62 7.38
C LYS A 48 -10.69 11.10 7.38
N GLY A 49 -9.43 10.70 7.51
CA GLY A 49 -9.03 9.27 7.43
C GLY A 49 -9.75 8.36 8.43
N HIS A 50 -10.08 8.87 9.62
CA HIS A 50 -10.83 8.15 10.67
C HIS A 50 -12.33 7.94 10.34
N LEU A 51 -12.86 8.58 9.28
CA LEU A 51 -14.24 8.39 8.84
C LEU A 51 -14.37 7.41 7.67
N ARG A 52 -13.24 6.90 7.15
CA ARG A 52 -13.27 5.92 6.06
C ARG A 52 -13.83 4.61 6.56
N LYS A 53 -14.74 4.03 5.79
CA LYS A 53 -15.24 2.68 6.08
C LYS A 53 -14.16 1.65 5.79
N ALA A 54 -14.19 0.53 6.52
CA ALA A 54 -13.35 -0.62 6.23
C ALA A 54 -13.53 -1.04 4.76
N GLY A 55 -12.43 -1.19 4.04
CA GLY A 55 -12.47 -1.56 2.62
C GLY A 55 -12.77 -0.41 1.63
N GLU A 56 -12.94 0.83 2.10
CA GLU A 56 -13.19 1.99 1.22
C GLU A 56 -11.91 2.44 0.51
N VAL A 57 -11.69 1.91 -0.70
CA VAL A 57 -10.68 2.41 -1.63
C VAL A 57 -11.26 3.54 -2.47
N VAL A 58 -10.62 4.72 -2.40
CA VAL A 58 -10.96 5.82 -3.30
C VAL A 58 -10.16 5.63 -4.56
N GLU A 59 -10.81 5.10 -5.59
CA GLU A 59 -10.31 5.17 -6.95
C GLU A 59 -10.15 6.65 -7.30
N LYS A 60 -8.92 7.05 -7.58
CA LYS A 60 -8.65 8.30 -8.27
C LYS A 60 -8.15 7.92 -9.65
N GLU A 61 -8.88 8.34 -10.67
CA GLU A 61 -8.36 8.36 -12.03
C GLU A 61 -7.00 9.09 -12.01
N MET A 62 -6.05 8.49 -12.72
CA MET A 62 -4.63 8.85 -12.72
C MET A 62 -4.39 10.18 -13.43
#